data_AF-A0A0Q6WKJ2-F1
#
_entry.id   AF-A0A0Q6WKJ2-F1
#
_cell.length_a   1.000
_cell.length_b   1.000
_cell.length_c   1.000
_cell.angle_alpha   90.00
_cell.angle_beta   90.00
_cell.angle_gamma   90.00
#
_symmetry.space_group_name_H-M   'P 1'
#
loop_
_entity.id
_entity.type
_entity.pdbx_description
1 polymer ?
#
loop_
_entity_poly.entity_id
_entity_poly.type
_entity_poly.pdbx_seq_one_letter_code
_entity_poly.pdbx_strand_id
1 'polypeptide(L)'
;MLARTLAALLGGYLFASAGAVLASVMFVDRDGLPSDALLGGALWGLVLYALAIIWAFGVRSPAKAWGSLLGATAVLGASAALLVLAQRGAA
;
A
#
# COMPACT_ATOMS: atom_id res chain seq x y z
N MET A 1 7.55 22.97 1.09
CA MET A 1 8.32 21.77 0.72
C MET A 1 8.28 20.70 1.81
N LEU A 2 8.56 21.01 3.07
CA LEU A 2 8.55 20.04 4.17
C LEU A 2 7.26 19.20 4.27
N ALA A 3 6.07 19.82 4.20
CA ALA A 3 4.79 19.11 4.24
C ALA A 3 4.60 18.09 3.09
N ARG A 4 5.24 18.32 1.94
CA ARG A 4 5.19 17.48 0.75
C ARG A 4 6.21 16.35 0.84
N THR A 5 7.38 16.63 1.39
CA THR A 5 8.39 15.63 1.77
C THR A 5 7.83 14.66 2.80
N LEU A 6 7.15 15.16 3.84
CA LEU A 6 6.47 14.34 4.84
C LEU A 6 5.31 13.53 4.23
N ALA A 7 4.53 14.11 3.30
CA ALA A 7 3.49 13.36 2.59
C ALA A 7 4.09 12.18 1.80
N ALA A 8 5.18 12.43 1.07
CA ALA A 8 5.85 11.40 0.27
C ALA A 8 6.46 10.31 1.15
N LEU A 9 7.17 10.70 2.23
CA LEU A 9 7.82 9.75 3.13
C LEU A 9 6.81 8.98 3.97
N LEU A 10 6.00 9.67 4.78
CA LEU A 10 5.09 9.02 5.73
C LEU A 10 3.86 8.47 5.01
N GLY A 11 3.18 9.30 4.20
CA GLY A 11 1.99 8.88 3.46
C GLY A 11 2.29 7.83 2.41
N GLY A 12 3.40 7.99 1.67
CA GLY A 12 3.84 6.99 0.71
C GLY A 12 4.23 5.67 1.37
N TYR A 13 4.88 5.71 2.54
CA TYR A 13 5.30 4.48 3.23
C TYR A 13 4.11 3.71 3.74
N LEU A 14 3.12 4.41 4.29
CA LEU A 14 1.87 3.81 4.74
C LEU A 14 1.11 3.17 3.58
N PHE A 15 1.02 3.86 2.45
CA PHE A 15 0.39 3.37 1.21
C PHE A 15 1.09 2.13 0.66
N ALA A 16 2.42 2.18 0.55
CA ALA A 16 3.25 1.08 0.08
C ALA A 16 3.13 -0.15 0.98
N SER A 17 3.14 0.05 2.30
CA SER A 17 3.00 -1.02 3.27
C SER A 17 1.63 -1.68 3.19
N ALA A 18 0.55 -0.89 3.07
CA ALA A 18 -0.81 -1.41 2.90
C ALA A 18 -0.95 -2.22 1.59
N GLY A 19 -0.35 -1.73 0.50
CA GLY A 19 -0.35 -2.45 -0.77
C GLY A 19 0.50 -3.72 -0.76
N ALA A 20 1.63 -3.72 -0.07
CA ALA A 20 2.46 -4.91 0.13
C ALA A 20 1.70 -5.99 0.91
N VAL A 21 1.02 -5.61 2.00
CA VAL A 21 0.20 -6.54 2.78
C VAL A 21 -0.95 -7.11 1.95
N LEU A 22 -1.68 -6.26 1.21
CA LEU A 22 -2.77 -6.71 0.34
C LEU A 22 -2.28 -7.70 -0.71
N ALA A 23 -1.15 -7.40 -1.37
CA ALA A 23 -0.54 -8.29 -2.35
C ALA A 23 -0.13 -9.63 -1.71
N SER A 24 0.57 -9.60 -0.57
CA SER A 24 0.96 -10.82 0.14
C SER A 24 -0.24 -11.70 0.49
N VAL A 25 -1.32 -11.13 1.03
CA VAL A 25 -2.55 -11.88 1.37
C VAL A 25 -3.21 -12.48 0.12
N MET A 26 -3.22 -11.76 -1.01
CA MET A 26 -3.77 -12.25 -2.27
C MET A 26 -2.97 -13.38 -2.91
N PHE A 27 -1.64 -13.43 -2.69
CA PHE A 27 -0.75 -14.41 -3.32
C PHE A 27 -0.43 -15.62 -2.44
N VAL A 28 -0.57 -15.52 -1.11
CA VAL A 28 -0.42 -16.68 -0.20
C VAL A 28 -1.41 -17.80 -0.53
N ASP A 29 -2.60 -17.46 -1.03
CA ASP A 29 -3.66 -18.43 -1.33
C ASP A 29 -3.56 -19.08 -2.71
N ARG A 30 -2.69 -18.57 -3.60
CA ARG A 30 -2.70 -18.98 -5.01
C ARG A 30 -1.61 -19.98 -5.42
N ASP A 31 -0.32 -19.78 -5.10
CA ASP A 31 0.71 -20.50 -5.90
C ASP A 31 2.10 -20.79 -5.27
N GLY A 32 2.40 -20.64 -3.95
CA GLY A 32 3.78 -20.96 -3.51
C GLY A 32 4.14 -20.87 -2.02
N LEU A 33 5.41 -21.20 -1.72
CA LEU A 33 5.99 -21.10 -0.37
C LEU A 33 5.77 -19.68 0.20
N PRO A 34 5.56 -19.52 1.52
CA PRO A 34 5.30 -18.23 2.15
C PRO A 34 6.34 -17.14 1.84
N SER A 35 7.57 -17.53 1.48
CA SER A 35 8.66 -16.64 1.11
C SER A 35 8.40 -15.84 -0.17
N ASP A 36 7.80 -16.46 -1.18
CA ASP A 36 7.67 -15.87 -2.51
C ASP A 36 6.54 -14.84 -2.54
N ALA A 37 5.46 -15.13 -1.81
CA ALA A 37 4.37 -14.18 -1.60
C ALA A 37 4.85 -12.95 -0.80
N LEU A 38 5.69 -13.14 0.22
CA LEU A 38 6.28 -12.02 0.98
C LEU A 38 7.19 -11.16 0.09
N LEU A 39 8.06 -11.81 -0.70
CA LEU A 39 8.99 -11.11 -1.59
C LEU A 39 8.23 -10.35 -2.68
N GLY A 40 7.23 -10.99 -3.30
CA GLY A 40 6.34 -10.36 -4.28
C GLY A 40 5.59 -9.16 -3.70
N GLY A 41 5.05 -9.30 -2.49
CA GLY A 41 4.41 -8.19 -1.78
C GLY A 41 5.37 -7.03 -1.48
N ALA A 42 6.59 -7.32 -1.05
CA ALA A 42 7.61 -6.30 -0.79
C ALA A 42 8.02 -5.53 -2.06
N LEU A 43 8.24 -6.24 -3.17
CA LEU A 43 8.55 -5.63 -4.47
C LEU A 43 7.37 -4.78 -4.97
N TRP A 44 6.14 -5.24 -4.76
CA TRP A 44 4.94 -4.47 -5.08
C TRP A 44 4.83 -3.19 -4.25
N GLY A 45 5.11 -3.29 -2.94
CA GLY A 45 5.20 -2.14 -2.04
C GLY A 45 6.22 -1.11 -2.52
N LEU A 46 7.38 -1.55 -3.02
CA LEU A 46 8.41 -0.65 -3.56
C LEU A 46 7.91 0.13 -4.78
N VAL A 47 7.21 -0.54 -5.71
CA VAL A 47 6.61 0.12 -6.89
C VAL A 47 5.59 1.18 -6.46
N LEU A 48 4.72 0.85 -5.49
CA LEU A 48 3.73 1.78 -4.95
C LEU A 48 4.38 2.96 -4.22
N TYR A 49 5.49 2.72 -3.52
CA TYR A 49 6.26 3.78 -2.86
C TYR A 49 6.85 4.77 -3.86
N ALA A 50 7.44 4.26 -4.95
CA ALA A 50 7.97 5.11 -6.02
C ALA A 50 6.87 5.95 -6.67
N LEU A 51 5.71 5.35 -6.95
CA LEU A 51 4.54 6.07 -7.47
C LEU A 51 4.04 7.14 -6.50
N ALA A 52 4.01 6.84 -5.19
CA ALA A 52 3.62 7.80 -4.16
C ALA A 52 4.54 9.02 -4.12
N ILE A 53 5.85 8.82 -4.27
CA ILE A 53 6.83 9.92 -4.35
C ILE A 53 6.57 10.76 -5.60
N ILE A 54 6.48 10.14 -6.77
CA ILE A 54 6.22 10.84 -8.05
C ILE A 54 4.93 11.65 -7.95
N TRP A 55 3.87 11.05 -7.39
CA TRP A 55 2.59 11.71 -7.20
C TRP A 55 2.70 12.89 -6.23
N ALA A 56 3.30 12.69 -5.06
CA ALA A 56 3.46 13.74 -4.04
C ALA A 56 4.20 14.97 -4.59
N PHE A 57 5.15 14.77 -5.51
CA PHE A 57 5.87 15.84 -6.22
C PHE A 57 5.19 16.33 -7.51
N GLY A 58 4.18 15.64 -8.02
CA GLY A 58 3.38 16.06 -9.18
C GLY A 58 2.18 16.95 -8.83
N VAL A 59 1.53 16.75 -7.69
CA VAL A 59 0.29 17.51 -7.35
C VAL A 59 0.60 18.98 -7.06
N ARG A 60 -0.26 19.94 -7.42
CA ARG A 60 -0.04 21.36 -7.07
C ARG A 60 -0.28 21.71 -5.58
N SER A 61 -1.12 20.94 -4.89
CA SER A 61 -1.48 21.20 -3.49
C SER A 61 -0.97 20.10 -2.55
N PRO A 62 -0.28 20.44 -1.44
CA PRO A 62 0.17 19.46 -0.46
C PRO A 62 -1.00 18.77 0.26
N ALA A 63 -2.14 19.46 0.44
CA ALA A 63 -3.33 18.86 1.03
C ALA A 63 -3.94 17.78 0.13
N LYS A 64 -3.92 17.98 -1.20
CA LYS A 64 -4.34 16.95 -2.16
C LYS A 64 -3.42 15.73 -2.13
N ALA A 65 -2.11 15.92 -1.99
CA ALA A 65 -1.15 14.81 -1.88
C ALA A 65 -1.46 13.94 -0.64
N TRP A 66 -1.62 14.57 0.53
CA TRP A 66 -2.03 13.87 1.75
C TRP A 66 -3.38 13.17 1.60
N GLY A 67 -4.40 13.87 1.12
CA GLY A 67 -5.74 13.30 0.95
C GLY A 67 -5.75 12.09 0.01
N SER A 68 -5.02 12.16 -1.10
CA SER A 68 -4.92 11.03 -2.03
C SER A 68 -4.17 9.83 -1.44
N LEU A 69 -3.08 10.06 -0.69
CA LEU A 69 -2.29 8.97 -0.11
C LEU A 69 -3.02 8.31 1.05
N LEU A 70 -3.63 9.10 1.94
CA LEU A 70 -4.44 8.56 3.04
C LEU A 70 -5.68 7.85 2.51
N GLY A 71 -6.37 8.42 1.52
CA GLY A 71 -7.53 7.79 0.88
C GLY A 71 -7.16 6.46 0.23
N ALA A 72 -6.08 6.42 -0.55
CA ALA A 72 -5.62 5.19 -1.20
C ALA A 72 -5.14 4.14 -0.18
N THR A 73 -4.47 4.57 0.89
CA THR A 73 -4.07 3.68 2.01
C THR A 73 -5.29 3.08 2.70
N ALA A 74 -6.32 3.90 2.98
CA ALA A 74 -7.55 3.44 3.61
C ALA A 74 -8.28 2.40 2.75
N VAL A 75 -8.35 2.62 1.43
CA VAL A 75 -8.93 1.64 0.50
C VAL A 75 -8.14 0.34 0.52
N LEU A 76 -6.82 0.37 0.33
CA LEU A 76 -5.99 -0.84 0.32
C LEU A 76 -6.05 -1.60 1.66
N GLY A 77 -5.97 -0.88 2.78
CA GLY A 77 -6.05 -1.46 4.12
C GLY A 77 -7.42 -2.07 4.40
N ALA A 78 -8.51 -1.41 4.00
CA ALA A 78 -9.86 -1.95 4.12
C ALA A 78 -10.05 -3.21 3.27
N SER A 79 -9.57 -3.21 2.01
CA SER A 79 -9.59 -4.39 1.16
C SER A 79 -8.81 -5.56 1.78
N ALA A 80 -7.62 -5.30 2.33
CA ALA A 80 -6.81 -6.32 2.97
C ALA A 80 -7.51 -6.90 4.22
N ALA A 81 -8.09 -6.03 5.05
CA ALA A 81 -8.83 -6.45 6.24
C ALA A 81 -10.06 -7.30 5.86
N LEU A 82 -10.83 -6.89 4.84
CA LEU A 82 -11.98 -7.64 4.36
C LEU A 82 -11.58 -9.02 3.83
N LEU A 83 -10.47 -9.12 3.07
CA LEU A 83 -9.96 -10.40 2.57
C LEU A 83 -9.52 -11.31 3.72
N VAL A 84 -8.80 -10.78 4.71
CA VAL A 84 -8.37 -11.54 5.89
C VAL A 84 -9.58 -12.04 6.69
N LEU A 85 -10.61 -11.20 6.87
CA LEU A 85 -11.84 -11.59 7.55
C LEU A 85 -12.62 -12.66 6.77
N ALA A 86 -12.68 -12.56 5.45
CA ALA A 86 -13.30 -13.57 4.59
C ALA A 86 -12.56 -14.92 4.67
N GLN A 87 -11.23 -14.92 4.66
CA GLN A 87 -10.43 -16.13 4.82
C GLN A 87 -10.59 -16.77 6.21
N ARG A 88 -10.68 -15.96 7.27
CA ARG A 88 -10.89 -16.46 8.65
C ARG A 88 -12.27 -17.06 8.89
N GLY A 89 -13.29 -16.61 8.16
CA GLY A 89 -14.65 -17.16 8.25
C GLY A 89 -14.86 -18.42 7.41
N ALA A 90 -13.93 -18.74 6.51
CA ALA A 90 -13.96 -19.93 5.65
C ALA A 90 -13.15 -21.13 6.19
N ALA A 91 -12.45 -20.95 7.32
CA ALA A 91 -11.65 -21.96 8.02
C ALA A 91 -12.39 -22.49 9.26
#